data_AF-A0A812VHH3-F1
#
_entry.id   AF-A0A812VHH3-F1
#
_cell.length_a   1.000
_cell.length_b   1.000
_cell.length_c   1.000
_cell.angle_alpha   90.00
_cell.angle_beta   90.00
_cell.angle_gamma   90.00
#
_symmetry.space_group_name_H-M   'P 1'
#
loop_
_entity.id
_entity.type
_entity.pdbx_description
1 polymer ?
#
loop_
_entity_poly.entity_id
_entity_poly.type
_entity_poly.pdbx_seq_one_letter_code
_entity_poly.pdbx_strand_id
1 'polypeptide(L)'
;MVVGINCFLPEFVGHFGRYLVCYRLQENQGLQCPQAPAFTGGFALVFGCMLLCTGGVLYAWQGLYPSEDDGQHPPGSPDSASQPVHVSYLTAPYRETFAKWETERLLRKSCITLLSAALPITASPALQLVSLGSVVLASLVMYALLLPYKDNRWNLAEVALLTTCMVMIFAVFALLANDLHWGQSHLVQLLIIAFTTTLAVGICMALMFMTIRSLLHEH
;
A
#
# COMPACT_ATOMS: atom_id res chain seq x y z
N MET A 1 10.15 -17.39 -3.62
CA MET A 1 10.64 -16.28 -2.79
C MET A 1 9.84 -14.99 -2.97
N VAL A 2 9.67 -14.50 -4.21
CA VAL A 2 9.00 -13.21 -4.52
C VAL A 2 7.51 -13.19 -4.15
N VAL A 3 6.76 -14.27 -4.42
CA VAL A 3 5.36 -14.40 -3.96
C VAL A 3 5.27 -14.29 -2.43
N GLY A 4 6.22 -14.90 -1.71
CA GLY A 4 6.32 -14.80 -0.26
C GLY A 4 6.54 -13.36 0.20
N ILE A 5 7.48 -12.62 -0.40
CA ILE A 5 7.73 -11.22 -0.04
C ILE A 5 6.48 -10.36 -0.28
N ASN A 6 5.78 -10.52 -1.41
CA ASN A 6 4.56 -9.78 -1.73
C ASN A 6 3.39 -10.05 -0.76
N CYS A 7 3.31 -11.26 -0.23
CA CYS A 7 2.28 -11.67 0.73
C CYS A 7 2.64 -11.27 2.17
N PHE A 8 3.86 -11.60 2.60
CA PHE A 8 4.27 -11.53 4.01
C PHE A 8 4.85 -10.18 4.42
N LEU A 9 5.49 -9.41 3.52
CA LEU A 9 6.12 -8.14 3.90
C LEU A 9 5.10 -7.14 4.49
N PRO A 10 3.93 -6.90 3.88
CA PRO A 10 2.95 -5.98 4.45
C PRO A 10 2.47 -6.42 5.84
N GLU A 11 2.25 -7.72 6.04
CA GLU A 11 1.83 -8.28 7.32
C GLU A 11 2.93 -8.16 8.38
N PHE A 12 4.16 -8.49 8.02
CA PHE A 12 5.34 -8.31 8.86
C PHE A 12 5.47 -6.87 9.32
N VAL A 13 5.46 -5.91 8.39
CA VAL A 13 5.51 -4.48 8.70
C VAL A 13 4.32 -4.06 9.57
N GLY A 14 3.13 -4.59 9.32
CA GLY A 14 1.94 -4.38 10.14
C GLY A 14 2.12 -4.83 11.59
N HIS A 15 2.76 -5.98 11.83
CA HIS A 15 3.09 -6.44 13.19
C HIS A 15 4.03 -5.48 13.91
N PHE A 16 5.04 -4.93 13.23
CA PHE A 16 5.91 -3.90 13.79
C PHE A 16 5.15 -2.60 14.10
N GLY A 17 4.22 -2.20 13.22
CA GLY A 17 3.34 -1.06 13.42
C GLY A 17 2.56 -1.12 14.73
N ARG A 18 2.09 -2.31 15.15
CA ARG A 18 1.38 -2.47 16.42
C ARG A 18 2.21 -2.08 17.65
N TYR A 19 3.52 -2.27 17.62
CA TYR A 19 4.40 -1.84 18.71
C TYR A 19 4.55 -0.31 18.77
N LEU A 20 4.38 0.38 17.64
CA LEU A 20 4.43 1.85 17.60
C LEU A 20 3.23 2.49 18.31
N VAL A 21 2.08 1.80 18.38
CA VAL A 21 0.87 2.25 19.10
C VAL A 21 1.16 2.51 20.57
N CYS A 22 2.05 1.71 21.17
CA CYS A 22 2.34 1.82 22.59
C CYS A 22 3.19 3.05 22.93
N TYR A 23 3.87 3.65 21.95
CA TYR A 23 4.62 4.88 22.15
C TYR A 23 3.67 6.08 22.02
N ARG A 24 3.22 6.61 23.15
CA ARG A 24 2.38 7.81 23.20
C ARG A 24 3.19 9.03 23.57
N LEU A 25 2.91 10.15 22.92
CA LEU A 25 3.46 11.44 23.28
C LEU A 25 2.86 11.86 24.64
N GLN A 26 3.67 11.85 25.70
CA GLN A 26 3.29 12.38 26.99
C GLN A 26 3.72 13.85 27.10
N GLU A 27 2.83 14.69 27.63
CA GLU A 27 2.89 16.16 27.65
C GLU A 27 4.22 16.73 28.18
N ASN A 28 4.97 15.97 29.01
CA ASN A 28 6.23 16.42 29.61
C ASN A 28 7.40 15.41 29.56
N GLN A 29 7.25 14.22 28.93
CA GLN A 29 8.28 13.17 29.02
C GLN A 29 8.61 12.43 27.71
N GLY A 30 8.15 12.96 26.57
CA GLY A 30 8.40 12.36 25.25
C GLY A 30 7.56 11.12 24.98
N LEU A 31 8.01 10.29 24.02
CA LEU A 31 7.33 9.05 23.62
C LEU A 31 7.65 7.93 24.63
N GLN A 32 6.71 7.62 25.52
CA GLN A 32 6.86 6.51 26.48
C GLN A 32 5.90 5.37 26.17
N CYS A 33 6.38 4.14 26.39
CA CYS A 33 5.61 2.91 26.32
C CYS A 33 5.52 2.31 27.73
N PRO A 34 4.33 2.21 28.34
CA PRO A 34 4.18 1.73 29.72
C PRO A 34 4.54 0.25 29.90
N GLN A 35 4.64 -0.50 28.81
CA GLN A 35 4.87 -1.95 28.80
C GLN A 35 6.27 -2.34 28.30
N ALA A 36 7.04 -1.40 27.74
CA ALA A 36 8.40 -1.67 27.29
C ALA A 36 9.40 -1.35 28.42
N PRO A 37 10.50 -2.10 28.55
CA PRO A 37 11.60 -1.68 29.41
C PRO A 37 11.98 -0.25 29.05
N ALA A 38 12.21 0.60 30.07
CA ALA A 38 12.51 2.02 29.92
C ALA A 38 13.85 2.22 29.21
N PHE A 39 13.85 2.04 27.91
CA PHE A 39 15.00 2.24 27.05
C PHE A 39 14.85 3.61 26.40
N THR A 40 15.73 4.53 26.76
CA THR A 40 15.80 5.85 26.14
C THR A 40 16.00 5.67 24.64
N GLY A 41 15.03 6.08 23.82
CA GLY A 41 15.07 5.90 22.36
C GLY A 41 14.44 4.60 21.85
N GLY A 42 13.66 3.87 22.64
CA GLY A 42 12.96 2.64 22.20
C GLY A 42 12.13 2.83 20.91
N PHE A 43 11.47 3.98 20.75
CA PHE A 43 10.77 4.33 19.50
C PHE A 43 11.73 4.37 18.30
N ALA A 44 12.85 5.09 18.44
CA ALA A 44 13.84 5.23 17.37
C ALA A 44 14.47 3.88 17.01
N LEU A 45 14.68 3.00 17.99
CA LEU A 45 15.18 1.65 17.78
C LEU A 45 14.16 0.79 17.01
N VAL A 46 12.90 0.73 17.46
CA VAL A 46 11.84 -0.04 16.76
C VAL A 46 11.62 0.48 15.35
N PHE A 47 11.54 1.79 15.19
CA PHE A 47 11.38 2.43 13.88
C PHE A 47 12.59 2.19 12.98
N GLY A 48 13.81 2.32 13.51
CA GLY A 48 15.05 2.04 12.79
C GLY A 48 15.16 0.58 12.35
N CYS A 49 14.87 -0.37 13.24
CA CYS A 49 14.82 -1.80 12.89
C CYS A 49 13.81 -2.08 11.78
N MET A 50 12.61 -1.51 11.88
CA MET A 50 11.58 -1.65 10.85
C MET A 50 12.03 -1.08 9.50
N LEU A 51 12.65 0.11 9.48
CA LEU A 51 13.20 0.70 8.26
C LEU A 51 14.33 -0.14 7.67
N LEU A 52 15.23 -0.66 8.51
CA LEU A 52 16.31 -1.54 8.08
C LEU A 52 15.80 -2.87 7.52
N CYS A 53 14.84 -3.51 8.17
CA CYS A 53 14.21 -4.74 7.67
C CYS A 53 13.47 -4.49 6.36
N THR A 54 12.67 -3.43 6.28
CA THR A 54 11.93 -3.08 5.05
C THR A 54 12.91 -2.73 3.93
N GLY A 55 13.92 -1.91 4.21
CA GLY A 55 14.97 -1.53 3.27
C GLY A 55 15.77 -2.74 2.78
N GLY A 56 16.11 -3.68 3.67
CA GLY A 56 16.79 -4.92 3.32
C GLY A 56 15.95 -5.82 2.41
N VAL A 57 14.64 -5.95 2.67
CA VAL A 57 13.73 -6.70 1.81
C VAL A 57 13.57 -6.02 0.45
N LEU A 58 13.45 -4.69 0.41
CA LEU A 58 13.37 -3.93 -0.84
C LEU A 58 14.68 -4.00 -1.63
N TYR A 59 15.83 -3.97 -0.97
CA TYR A 59 17.13 -4.13 -1.60
C TYR A 59 17.29 -5.54 -2.19
N ALA A 60 16.95 -6.57 -1.41
CA ALA A 60 16.92 -7.95 -1.90
C ALA A 60 15.95 -8.11 -3.08
N TRP A 61 14.79 -7.45 -3.02
CA TRP A 61 13.81 -7.41 -4.11
C TRP A 61 14.37 -6.75 -5.37
N GLN A 62 15.04 -5.60 -5.23
CA GLN A 62 15.68 -4.91 -6.35
C GLN A 62 16.81 -5.74 -6.96
N GLY A 63 17.58 -6.47 -6.15
CA GLY A 63 18.63 -7.38 -6.64
C GLY A 63 18.11 -8.62 -7.38
N LEU A 64 16.80 -8.91 -7.32
CA LEU A 64 16.18 -9.96 -8.13
C LEU A 64 15.82 -9.50 -9.54
N TYR A 65 15.86 -8.19 -9.81
CA TYR A 65 15.76 -7.68 -11.17
C TYR A 65 17.15 -7.71 -11.80
N PRO A 66 17.36 -8.46 -12.89
CA PRO A 66 18.62 -8.36 -13.62
C PRO A 66 18.83 -6.91 -14.07
N SER A 67 20.02 -6.37 -13.82
CA SER A 67 20.41 -5.07 -14.36
C SER A 67 20.38 -5.15 -15.89
N GLU A 68 19.73 -4.19 -16.55
CA GLU A 68 19.71 -4.05 -18.02
C GLU A 68 21.12 -3.95 -18.65
N ASP A 69 22.16 -3.71 -17.84
CA ASP A 69 23.55 -3.64 -18.27
C ASP A 69 24.20 -4.98 -18.64
N ASP A 70 23.56 -6.13 -18.40
CA ASP A 70 24.06 -7.42 -18.94
C ASP A 70 23.76 -7.61 -20.45
N GLY A 71 23.21 -6.58 -21.11
CA GLY A 71 22.92 -6.50 -22.55
C GLY A 71 24.12 -6.50 -23.49
N GLN A 72 25.30 -6.97 -23.04
CA GLN A 72 26.47 -7.15 -23.90
C GLN A 72 26.88 -8.61 -24.08
N HIS A 73 25.95 -9.54 -23.87
CA HIS A 73 26.12 -10.90 -24.38
C HIS A 73 25.64 -11.00 -25.84
N PRO A 74 26.53 -11.41 -26.78
CA PRO A 74 26.18 -11.53 -28.18
C PRO A 74 25.05 -12.54 -28.39
N PRO A 75 24.18 -12.33 -29.40
CA PRO A 75 23.05 -13.21 -29.68
C PRO A 75 23.59 -14.56 -30.17
N GLY A 76 23.72 -15.52 -29.26
CA GLY A 76 24.21 -16.86 -29.60
C GLY A 76 24.74 -17.73 -28.45
N SER A 77 24.88 -17.23 -27.21
CA SER A 77 25.24 -18.12 -26.10
C SER A 77 24.00 -18.89 -25.59
N PRO A 78 24.03 -20.23 -25.54
CA PRO A 78 22.94 -21.04 -24.99
C PRO A 78 22.80 -20.95 -23.46
N ASP A 79 23.64 -20.15 -22.80
CA ASP A 79 23.72 -19.99 -21.35
C ASP A 79 23.22 -18.62 -20.85
N SER A 80 22.48 -17.85 -21.66
CA SER A 80 21.83 -16.63 -21.19
C SER A 80 20.73 -17.00 -20.21
N ALA A 81 21.12 -17.02 -18.93
CA ALA A 81 20.32 -17.41 -17.78
C ALA A 81 18.91 -16.86 -17.91
N SER A 82 17.99 -17.76 -18.22
CA SER A 82 16.56 -17.51 -18.24
C SER A 82 16.21 -16.71 -17.00
N GLN A 83 15.67 -15.51 -17.17
CA GLN A 83 15.05 -14.78 -16.06
C GLN A 83 14.23 -15.79 -15.25
N PRO A 84 14.38 -15.87 -13.91
CA PRO A 84 13.67 -16.84 -13.12
C PRO A 84 12.18 -16.73 -13.46
N VAL A 85 11.61 -17.82 -13.99
CA VAL A 85 10.27 -17.86 -14.64
C VAL A 85 9.19 -17.20 -13.77
N HIS A 86 9.34 -17.29 -12.44
CA HIS A 86 8.38 -16.72 -11.50
C HIS A 86 8.45 -15.18 -11.37
N VAL A 87 9.59 -14.53 -11.67
CA VAL A 87 9.70 -13.05 -11.70
C VAL A 87 9.04 -12.51 -12.97
N SER A 88 9.27 -13.19 -14.09
CA SER A 88 8.65 -12.86 -15.38
C SER A 88 7.12 -12.89 -15.30
N TYR A 89 6.55 -13.84 -14.56
CA TYR A 89 5.09 -13.91 -14.38
C TYR A 89 4.49 -12.69 -13.67
N LEU A 90 5.21 -12.13 -12.68
CA LEU A 90 4.73 -10.95 -11.93
C LEU A 90 4.92 -9.65 -12.71
N THR A 91 5.93 -9.57 -13.57
CA THR A 91 6.21 -8.39 -14.39
C THR A 91 5.55 -8.42 -15.76
N ALA A 92 5.07 -9.59 -16.21
CA ALA A 92 4.38 -9.80 -17.48
C ALA A 92 3.31 -8.75 -17.85
N PRO A 93 2.41 -8.32 -16.93
CA PRO A 93 1.37 -7.35 -17.27
C PRO A 93 1.87 -5.90 -17.40
N TYR A 94 3.08 -5.60 -16.92
CA TYR A 94 3.67 -4.26 -16.95
C TYR A 94 4.46 -4.03 -18.25
N ARG A 95 4.58 -2.76 -18.65
CA ARG A 95 5.54 -2.36 -19.71
C ARG A 95 6.96 -2.58 -19.19
N GLU A 96 7.90 -2.89 -20.08
CA GLU A 96 9.29 -3.17 -19.72
C GLU A 96 9.95 -2.00 -18.97
N THR A 97 9.67 -0.76 -19.40
CA THR A 97 10.12 0.48 -18.73
C THR A 97 9.62 0.62 -17.30
N PHE A 98 8.56 -0.09 -16.93
CA PHE A 98 7.92 -0.07 -15.62
C PHE A 98 7.99 -1.43 -14.92
N ALA A 99 8.95 -2.30 -15.25
CA ALA A 99 9.12 -3.60 -14.59
C ALA A 99 9.30 -3.48 -13.06
N LYS A 100 9.90 -2.37 -12.59
CA LYS A 100 10.10 -2.06 -11.17
C LYS A 100 8.83 -1.56 -10.46
N TRP A 101 7.73 -1.36 -11.18
CA TRP A 101 6.48 -0.81 -10.64
C TRP A 101 5.85 -1.70 -9.57
N GLU A 102 6.08 -3.01 -9.64
CA GLU A 102 5.65 -3.94 -8.59
C GLU A 102 6.23 -3.56 -7.21
N THR A 103 7.41 -2.92 -7.18
CA THR A 103 8.01 -2.40 -5.95
C THR A 103 7.20 -1.24 -5.36
N GLU A 104 6.67 -0.33 -6.19
CA GLU A 104 5.77 0.75 -5.73
C GLU A 104 4.51 0.15 -5.12
N ARG A 105 3.91 -0.83 -5.81
CA ARG A 105 2.69 -1.48 -5.36
C ARG A 105 2.88 -2.18 -4.01
N LEU A 106 4.00 -2.89 -3.85
CA LEU A 106 4.39 -3.54 -2.60
C LEU A 106 4.63 -2.51 -1.49
N LEU A 107 5.33 -1.41 -1.80
CA LEU A 107 5.61 -0.34 -0.84
C LEU A 107 4.31 0.32 -0.37
N ARG A 108 3.41 0.67 -1.29
CA ARG A 108 2.09 1.24 -0.98
C ARG A 108 1.28 0.34 -0.06
N LYS A 109 1.18 -0.97 -0.38
CA LYS A 109 0.48 -1.95 0.47
C LYS A 109 1.11 -2.05 1.86
N SER A 110 2.43 -2.07 1.94
CA SER A 110 3.17 -2.13 3.21
C SER A 110 2.97 -0.86 4.04
N CYS A 111 3.04 0.32 3.43
CA CYS A 111 2.79 1.61 4.07
C CYS A 111 1.37 1.73 4.60
N ILE A 112 0.36 1.35 3.81
CA ILE A 112 -1.05 1.36 4.26
C ILE A 112 -1.23 0.44 5.47
N THR A 113 -0.66 -0.77 5.41
CA THR A 113 -0.75 -1.75 6.52
C THR A 113 -0.02 -1.24 7.77
N LEU A 114 1.17 -0.66 7.59
CA LEU A 114 1.95 -0.06 8.66
C LEU A 114 1.18 1.06 9.35
N LEU A 115 0.71 2.04 8.58
CA LEU A 115 0.01 3.21 9.10
C LEU A 115 -1.29 2.80 9.81
N SER A 116 -2.01 1.83 9.24
CA SER A 116 -3.24 1.31 9.86
C SER A 116 -2.98 0.59 11.17
N ALA A 117 -1.83 -0.07 11.30
CA ALA A 117 -1.44 -0.75 12.53
C ALA A 117 -0.83 0.22 13.58
N ALA A 118 -0.08 1.22 13.13
CA ALA A 118 0.61 2.19 13.99
C ALA A 118 -0.30 3.31 14.51
N LEU A 119 -1.32 3.67 13.73
CA LEU A 119 -2.30 4.71 14.07
C LEU A 119 -3.69 4.07 14.12
N PRO A 120 -4.10 3.50 15.26
CA PRO A 120 -5.43 2.90 15.36
C PRO A 120 -6.50 4.00 15.34
N ILE A 121 -7.62 3.71 14.68
CA ILE A 121 -8.79 4.61 14.54
C ILE A 121 -9.28 5.09 15.91
N THR A 122 -9.17 4.24 16.94
CA THR A 122 -9.61 4.55 18.31
C THR A 122 -8.76 5.60 19.02
N ALA A 123 -7.51 5.81 18.59
CA ALA A 123 -6.60 6.75 19.23
C ALA A 123 -6.54 8.09 18.47
N SER A 124 -6.36 8.05 17.15
CA SER A 124 -6.15 9.25 16.33
C SER A 124 -6.72 9.07 14.92
N PRO A 125 -8.06 9.12 14.75
CA PRO A 125 -8.72 8.81 13.49
C PRO A 125 -8.36 9.81 12.38
N ALA A 126 -8.28 11.11 12.70
CA ALA A 126 -7.92 12.14 11.74
C ALA A 126 -6.50 11.97 11.21
N LEU A 127 -5.52 11.72 12.09
CA LEU A 127 -4.13 11.51 11.70
C LEU A 127 -3.99 10.28 10.79
N GLN A 128 -4.65 9.17 11.14
CA GLN A 128 -4.65 7.97 10.32
C GLN A 128 -5.22 8.23 8.92
N LEU A 129 -6.36 8.91 8.82
CA LEU A 129 -6.98 9.20 7.52
C LEU A 129 -6.17 10.15 6.66
N VAL A 130 -5.53 11.16 7.27
CA VAL A 130 -4.63 12.08 6.55
C VAL A 130 -3.41 11.32 6.04
N SER A 131 -2.79 10.47 6.88
CA SER A 131 -1.64 9.67 6.47
C SER A 131 -2.00 8.68 5.35
N LEU A 132 -3.10 7.93 5.49
CA LEU A 132 -3.58 7.01 4.46
C LEU A 132 -3.96 7.77 3.17
N GLY A 133 -4.66 8.88 3.29
CA GLY A 133 -5.04 9.75 2.17
C GLY A 133 -3.84 10.27 1.41
N SER A 134 -2.76 10.67 2.11
CA SER A 134 -1.53 11.13 1.46
C SER A 134 -0.85 10.03 0.63
N VAL A 135 -0.81 8.79 1.14
CA VAL A 135 -0.25 7.64 0.43
C VAL A 135 -1.10 7.33 -0.82
N VAL A 136 -2.42 7.28 -0.66
CA VAL A 136 -3.33 7.00 -1.78
C VAL A 136 -3.27 8.10 -2.84
N LEU A 137 -3.20 9.37 -2.43
CA LEU A 137 -3.08 10.50 -3.35
C LEU A 137 -1.75 10.48 -4.12
N ALA A 138 -0.63 10.22 -3.44
CA ALA A 138 0.67 10.10 -4.09
C ALA A 138 0.66 8.98 -5.14
N SER A 139 0.11 7.82 -4.79
CA SER A 139 -0.03 6.72 -5.73
C SER A 139 -1.00 7.04 -6.87
N LEU A 140 -2.10 7.73 -6.62
CA LEU A 140 -3.03 8.17 -7.68
C LEU A 140 -2.35 9.09 -8.68
N VAL A 141 -1.57 10.07 -8.21
CA VAL A 141 -0.79 10.97 -9.06
C VAL A 141 0.25 10.18 -9.87
N MET A 142 0.98 9.26 -9.23
CA MET A 142 1.94 8.41 -9.93
C MET A 142 1.28 7.56 -11.03
N TYR A 143 0.11 6.96 -10.75
CA TYR A 143 -0.63 6.17 -11.73
C TYR A 143 -1.19 7.02 -12.88
N ALA A 144 -1.69 8.22 -12.59
CA ALA A 144 -2.20 9.13 -13.60
C ALA A 144 -1.12 9.60 -14.59
N LEU A 145 0.14 9.70 -14.13
CA LEU A 145 1.26 10.14 -14.95
C LEU A 145 1.94 8.99 -15.71
N LEU A 146 2.05 7.80 -15.11
CA LEU A 146 2.94 6.75 -15.62
C LEU A 146 2.23 5.58 -16.32
N LEU A 147 0.95 5.31 -16.01
CA LEU A 147 0.12 4.29 -16.66
C LEU A 147 0.87 2.96 -16.96
N PRO A 148 1.32 2.25 -15.91
CA PRO A 148 2.36 1.22 -16.00
C PRO A 148 1.91 -0.07 -16.70
N TYR A 149 0.60 -0.36 -16.75
CA TYR A 149 0.10 -1.58 -17.37
C TYR A 149 0.15 -1.50 -18.90
N LYS A 150 0.38 -2.65 -19.55
CA LYS A 150 0.29 -2.79 -21.02
C LYS A 150 -1.14 -2.55 -21.50
N ASP A 151 -2.11 -3.18 -20.86
CA ASP A 151 -3.53 -3.01 -21.18
C ASP A 151 -4.12 -1.83 -20.40
N ASN A 152 -4.74 -0.91 -21.14
CA ASN A 152 -5.33 0.31 -20.59
C ASN A 152 -6.50 0.02 -19.63
N ARG A 153 -7.15 -1.14 -19.76
CA ARG A 153 -8.25 -1.54 -18.86
C ARG A 153 -7.77 -1.66 -17.41
N TRP A 154 -6.59 -2.22 -17.19
CA TRP A 154 -6.00 -2.38 -15.85
C TRP A 154 -5.52 -1.04 -15.29
N ASN A 155 -4.98 -0.16 -16.13
CA ASN A 155 -4.66 1.21 -15.71
C ASN A 155 -5.92 1.95 -15.25
N LEU A 156 -7.01 1.88 -16.02
CA LEU A 156 -8.27 2.53 -15.68
C LEU A 156 -8.88 1.94 -14.40
N ALA A 157 -8.86 0.62 -14.24
CA ALA A 157 -9.38 -0.05 -13.05
C ALA A 157 -8.62 0.38 -11.78
N GLU A 158 -7.30 0.48 -11.86
CA GLU A 158 -6.45 0.90 -10.74
C GLU A 158 -6.66 2.38 -10.38
N VAL A 159 -6.74 3.27 -11.39
CA VAL A 159 -7.07 4.69 -11.19
C VAL A 159 -8.45 4.84 -10.57
N ALA A 160 -9.45 4.08 -11.06
CA ALA A 160 -10.78 4.07 -10.49
C ALA A 160 -10.77 3.61 -9.03
N LEU A 161 -10.08 2.52 -8.71
CA LEU A 161 -9.94 2.01 -7.35
C LEU A 161 -9.32 3.05 -6.40
N LEU A 162 -8.22 3.68 -6.81
CA LEU A 162 -7.55 4.72 -6.02
C LEU A 162 -8.43 5.96 -5.84
N THR A 163 -9.15 6.37 -6.89
CA THR A 163 -10.09 7.48 -6.82
C THR A 163 -11.25 7.17 -5.87
N THR A 164 -11.85 5.98 -5.96
CA THR A 164 -12.90 5.54 -5.02
C THR A 164 -12.37 5.50 -3.59
N CYS A 165 -11.14 5.03 -3.38
CA CYS A 165 -10.50 5.05 -2.06
C CYS A 165 -10.36 6.48 -1.52
N MET A 166 -9.90 7.43 -2.34
CA MET A 166 -9.83 8.85 -1.96
C MET A 166 -11.21 9.42 -1.61
N VAL A 167 -12.24 9.13 -2.41
CA VAL A 167 -13.61 9.59 -2.14
C VAL A 167 -14.12 9.03 -0.80
N MET A 168 -13.85 7.76 -0.50
CA MET A 168 -14.20 7.17 0.79
C MET A 168 -13.45 7.85 1.94
N ILE A 169 -12.15 8.10 1.80
CA ILE A 169 -11.35 8.80 2.82
C ILE A 169 -11.90 10.21 3.06
N PHE A 170 -12.21 10.98 2.01
CA PHE A 170 -12.80 12.31 2.15
C PHE A 170 -14.18 12.28 2.79
N ALA A 171 -15.02 11.31 2.45
CA ALA A 171 -16.34 11.14 3.06
C ALA A 171 -16.25 10.85 4.57
N VAL A 172 -15.34 9.96 4.97
CA VAL A 172 -15.08 9.66 6.40
C VAL A 172 -14.43 10.85 7.11
N PHE A 173 -13.52 11.56 6.43
CA PHE A 173 -12.92 12.77 6.98
C PHE A 173 -13.95 13.86 7.23
N ALA A 174 -14.88 14.06 6.29
CA ALA A 174 -16.00 14.99 6.44
C ALA A 174 -16.92 14.62 7.61
N LEU A 175 -17.11 13.32 7.88
CA LEU A 175 -17.83 12.86 9.08
C LEU A 175 -17.08 13.18 10.38
N LEU A 176 -15.76 13.07 10.38
CA LEU A 176 -14.93 13.30 11.57
C LEU A 176 -14.71 14.79 11.85
N ALA A 177 -14.66 15.62 10.82
CA ALA A 177 -14.56 17.08 10.92
C ALA A 177 -15.89 17.73 11.38
N ASN A 178 -16.60 17.09 12.31
CA ASN A 178 -17.96 17.34 12.82
C ASN A 178 -18.15 18.69 13.53
N ASP A 179 -17.43 19.73 13.10
CA ASP A 179 -17.47 21.08 13.64
C ASP A 179 -18.65 21.89 13.09
N LEU A 180 -19.34 21.39 12.06
CA LEU A 180 -20.48 22.05 11.42
C LEU A 180 -21.81 21.34 11.75
N HIS A 181 -22.85 22.15 11.98
CA HIS A 181 -24.21 21.72 12.36
C HIS A 181 -24.81 20.59 11.52
N TRP A 182 -24.42 20.45 10.25
CA TRP A 182 -24.90 19.39 9.36
C TRP A 182 -24.27 18.01 9.66
N GLY A 183 -23.07 17.95 10.21
CA GLY A 183 -22.39 16.70 10.59
C GLY A 183 -22.98 16.03 11.83
N GLN A 184 -23.70 16.80 12.66
CA GLN A 184 -24.37 16.30 13.87
C GLN A 184 -25.69 15.58 13.59
N SER A 185 -26.22 15.68 12.36
CA SER A 185 -27.46 15.01 11.98
C SER A 185 -27.23 13.51 11.80
N HIS A 186 -27.92 12.69 12.60
CA HIS A 186 -27.90 11.22 12.47
C HIS A 186 -28.24 10.72 11.07
N LEU A 187 -29.15 11.42 10.37
CA LEU A 187 -29.52 11.07 9.01
C LEU A 187 -28.35 11.27 8.04
N VAL A 188 -27.61 12.38 8.16
CA VAL A 188 -26.45 12.66 7.31
C VAL A 188 -25.34 11.63 7.56
N GLN A 189 -25.09 11.28 8.83
CA GLN A 189 -24.12 10.25 9.19
C GLN A 189 -24.48 8.89 8.57
N LEU A 190 -25.74 8.47 8.71
CA LEU A 190 -26.21 7.21 8.13
C LEU A 190 -26.10 7.20 6.60
N LEU A 191 -26.42 8.31 5.94
CA LEU A 191 -26.29 8.45 4.49
C LEU A 191 -24.83 8.31 4.04
N ILE A 192 -23.88 8.97 4.72
CA ILE A 192 -22.47 8.87 4.36
C ILE A 192 -21.92 7.45 4.60
N ILE A 193 -22.32 6.79 5.70
CA ILE A 193 -21.95 5.39 5.97
C ILE A 193 -22.53 4.46 4.88
N ALA A 194 -23.80 4.62 4.52
CA ALA A 194 -24.43 3.84 3.46
C ALA A 194 -23.75 4.09 2.10
N PHE A 195 -23.41 5.34 1.79
CA PHE A 195 -22.71 5.72 0.57
C PHE A 195 -21.31 5.10 0.48
N THR A 196 -20.50 5.23 1.53
CA THR A 196 -19.15 4.64 1.58
C THR A 196 -19.18 3.11 1.49
N THR A 197 -20.14 2.47 2.18
CA THR A 197 -20.31 1.01 2.12
C THR A 197 -20.74 0.53 0.73
N THR A 198 -21.68 1.23 0.09
CA THR A 198 -22.13 0.86 -1.26
C THR A 198 -21.03 1.06 -2.30
N LEU A 199 -20.23 2.12 -2.20
CA LEU A 199 -19.04 2.31 -3.03
C LEU A 199 -18.03 1.17 -2.87
N ALA A 200 -17.72 0.78 -1.61
CA ALA A 200 -16.79 -0.30 -1.33
C ALA A 200 -17.27 -1.65 -1.90
N VAL A 201 -18.53 -2.01 -1.69
CA VAL A 201 -19.10 -3.24 -2.25
C VAL A 201 -19.11 -3.19 -3.77
N GLY A 202 -19.53 -2.06 -4.35
CA GLY A 202 -19.60 -1.88 -5.80
C GLY A 202 -18.26 -2.05 -6.49
N ILE A 203 -17.20 -1.43 -5.97
CA ILE A 203 -15.86 -1.54 -6.56
C ILE A 203 -15.28 -2.96 -6.39
N CYS A 204 -15.51 -3.61 -5.24
CA CYS A 204 -15.08 -4.99 -5.02
C CYS A 204 -15.77 -5.96 -5.99
N MET A 205 -17.08 -5.82 -6.19
CA MET A 205 -17.84 -6.64 -7.14
C MET A 205 -17.38 -6.41 -8.58
N ALA A 206 -17.15 -5.15 -8.97
CA ALA A 206 -16.67 -4.80 -10.31
C ALA A 206 -15.28 -5.40 -10.58
N LEU A 207 -14.35 -5.29 -9.63
CA LEU A 207 -13.01 -5.88 -9.76
C LEU A 207 -13.07 -7.40 -9.81
N MET A 208 -13.86 -8.04 -8.95
CA MET A 208 -14.03 -9.49 -8.97
C MET A 208 -14.56 -9.97 -10.32
N PHE A 209 -15.56 -9.29 -10.88
CA PHE A 209 -16.09 -9.59 -12.20
C PHE A 209 -15.04 -9.42 -13.31
N MET A 210 -14.27 -8.32 -13.29
CA MET A 210 -13.19 -8.09 -14.25
C MET A 210 -12.11 -9.19 -14.17
N THR A 211 -11.69 -9.58 -12.97
CA THR A 211 -10.71 -10.64 -12.76
C THR A 211 -11.23 -11.99 -13.25
N ILE A 212 -12.45 -12.39 -12.88
CA ILE A 212 -13.05 -13.65 -13.35
C ILE A 212 -13.13 -13.67 -14.89
N ARG A 213 -13.59 -12.58 -15.49
CA ARG A 213 -13.67 -12.47 -16.95
C ARG A 213 -12.30 -12.58 -17.63
N SER A 214 -11.26 -11.98 -17.05
CA SER A 214 -9.90 -12.09 -17.56
C SER A 214 -9.40 -13.54 -17.51
N LEU A 215 -9.59 -14.21 -16.37
CA LEU A 215 -9.20 -15.60 -16.18
C LEU A 215 -9.91 -16.56 -17.14
N LEU A 216 -11.19 -16.30 -17.45
CA LEU A 216 -11.96 -17.10 -18.39
C LEU A 216 -11.57 -16.87 -19.86
N HIS A 217 -10.95 -15.74 -20.21
CA HIS A 217 -10.52 -15.45 -21.57
C HIS A 217 -9.08 -15.91 -21.87
N GLU A 218 -8.29 -16.21 -20.84
CA GLU A 218 -6.92 -16.73 -20.96
C GLU A 218 -6.87 -18.27 -21.11
N HIS A 219 -8.03 -18.95 -21.03
CA HIS A 219 -8.22 -20.38 -21.27
C HIS A 219 -9.12 -20.63 -22.48
#